data_AF-A0AA89AUW5-F1
#
_entry.id   AF-A0AA89AUW5-F1
#
_cell.length_a   1.000
_cell.length_b   1.000
_cell.length_c   1.000
_cell.angle_alpha   90.00
_cell.angle_beta   90.00
_cell.angle_gamma   90.00
#
_symmetry.space_group_name_H-M   'P 1'
#
loop_
_entity.id
_entity.type
_entity.pdbx_description
1 polymer ?
#
loop_
_entity_poly.entity_id
_entity_poly.type
_entity_poly.pdbx_seq_one_letter_code
_entity_poly.pdbx_strand_id
1 'polypeptide(L)'
;MELSSPFKPYTHHDLSFSSSFPPFSFQTHLKNAGATKPTSQKLSIFAVATDPQELPKNSPQRLLKELAERKKFVSPKKKMPPKRFILKPPLDDAKLAQRFLNSPQMSLKSFPLLSSCLPSSRLNNADKTWMEEYLLEAKQALGYPLEPSDSYGDDNPAKQFDTLLYLAFQHPHCERTNARHVRSGHSRLGFLGQYVLELAMAEFFLQRYPRESPGPMRERVYALIGKRYLPKWIKAASLQNLVFQFDDMEKLIRKEREPPVNELDAHLEKLRIENDEMPPMDRDAVLVLLSSLVFSLLSAQVSVASVPFRRLTTNIVQAFSMLLKVVLIGSVEEAPADIRSVFWALFGAIYLCFGLPEVYRVLFEPPEDALFSHPRLFRACVPPGMHRFRGNIWDYDCRPHVMQILGYPLAMTDRIPEITEARNIELGLGLQLSFLHPSKHKFEHPRFCFERLEYVGQKIQDLVMAERLLMKHLDAPGRWLQEKHRRLLMNKFCGKFLREKNLHRFVIYSEEVQDAYEHNRRLRNPATTSVQQAIHGLSYTVYGKPDVRRLMFEVFDFEQIQPKAV
;
A
#
# COMPACT_ATOMS: atom_id res chain seq x y z
N MET A 1 21.42 59.65 -15.69
CA MET A 1 20.88 60.99 -15.37
C MET A 1 19.38 60.86 -15.35
N GLU A 2 18.83 61.06 -14.17
CA GLU A 2 17.42 60.91 -13.84
C GLU A 2 16.58 62.03 -14.46
N LEU A 3 15.35 61.70 -14.87
CA LEU A 3 14.28 62.66 -15.07
C LEU A 3 13.09 62.25 -14.16
N SER A 4 13.18 62.73 -12.92
CA SER A 4 12.14 63.48 -12.21
C SER A 4 10.71 63.45 -12.80
N SER A 5 9.72 62.85 -12.09
CA SER A 5 8.79 63.51 -11.13
C SER A 5 7.52 64.11 -11.81
N PRO A 6 6.49 64.68 -11.12
CA PRO A 6 5.85 64.38 -9.83
C PRO A 6 4.28 64.53 -9.86
N PHE A 7 3.66 64.33 -8.68
CA PHE A 7 2.39 64.93 -8.17
C PHE A 7 1.02 64.26 -8.40
N LYS A 8 0.45 63.84 -7.24
CA LYS A 8 -0.93 63.97 -6.69
C LYS A 8 -2.16 63.72 -7.57
N PRO A 9 -3.19 63.06 -6.99
CA PRO A 9 -4.57 63.42 -7.27
C PRO A 9 -5.35 63.85 -6.02
N TYR A 10 -6.16 64.88 -6.21
CA TYR A 10 -7.22 65.37 -5.32
C TYR A 10 -8.55 64.67 -5.68
N THR A 11 -9.28 64.26 -4.63
CA THR A 11 -10.76 64.25 -4.44
C THR A 11 -11.71 63.55 -5.42
N HIS A 12 -12.30 62.46 -4.90
CA HIS A 12 -13.71 62.03 -4.88
C HIS A 12 -14.69 62.48 -5.99
N HIS A 13 -15.33 61.50 -6.61
CA HIS A 13 -16.77 61.50 -6.88
C HIS A 13 -17.33 60.08 -6.73
N ASP A 14 -17.73 59.74 -5.50
CA ASP A 14 -18.67 58.66 -5.22
C ASP A 14 -20.08 59.23 -5.37
N LEU A 15 -20.80 58.77 -6.41
CA LEU A 15 -22.25 58.91 -6.51
C LEU A 15 -22.87 57.51 -6.50
N SER A 16 -23.35 57.17 -5.32
CA SER A 16 -24.33 56.12 -5.02
C SER A 16 -25.68 56.38 -5.69
N PHE A 17 -26.44 55.33 -6.00
CA PHE A 17 -27.81 55.19 -5.48
C PHE A 17 -28.21 53.72 -5.32
N SER A 18 -28.62 53.40 -4.10
CA SER A 18 -29.12 52.13 -3.58
C SER A 18 -30.59 51.88 -3.89
N SER A 19 -30.99 50.62 -3.62
CA SER A 19 -32.26 50.13 -3.01
C SER A 19 -33.12 49.29 -3.97
N SER A 20 -33.80 48.19 -3.60
CA SER A 20 -34.13 47.56 -2.31
C SER A 20 -34.89 46.25 -2.59
N PHE A 21 -34.61 45.19 -1.78
CA PHE A 21 -35.44 44.00 -1.38
C PHE A 21 -36.11 43.09 -2.45
N PRO A 22 -36.50 41.81 -2.17
CA PRO A 22 -36.65 41.10 -0.88
C PRO A 22 -35.99 39.68 -0.80
N PRO A 23 -35.99 39.02 0.38
CA PRO A 23 -35.63 37.61 0.50
C PRO A 23 -36.86 36.74 0.20
N PHE A 24 -36.83 35.97 -0.89
CA PHE A 24 -37.83 34.93 -1.14
C PHE A 24 -37.20 33.54 -1.11
N SER A 25 -37.71 32.75 -0.16
CA SER A 25 -37.63 31.30 -0.09
C SER A 25 -38.26 30.67 -1.34
N PHE A 26 -37.49 29.89 -2.09
CA PHE A 26 -38.05 28.93 -3.05
C PHE A 26 -37.49 27.53 -2.77
N GLN A 27 -38.43 26.68 -2.38
CA GLN A 27 -38.34 25.22 -2.36
C GLN A 27 -37.85 24.70 -3.71
N THR A 28 -36.76 23.95 -3.72
CA THR A 28 -36.37 23.16 -4.89
C THR A 28 -37.12 21.83 -4.85
N HIS A 29 -38.30 21.83 -5.46
CA HIS A 29 -38.98 20.62 -5.93
C HIS A 29 -38.16 19.97 -7.05
N LEU A 30 -37.27 19.04 -6.72
CA LEU A 30 -36.59 18.19 -7.70
C LEU A 30 -37.42 16.93 -7.92
N LYS A 31 -38.17 16.92 -9.02
CA LYS A 31 -38.88 15.76 -9.59
C LYS A 31 -37.88 14.63 -9.85
N ASN A 32 -38.07 13.49 -9.19
CA ASN A 32 -37.41 12.24 -9.53
C ASN A 32 -37.95 11.74 -10.89
N ALA A 33 -37.15 11.91 -11.95
CA ALA A 33 -37.34 11.17 -13.20
C ALA A 33 -36.59 9.82 -13.08
N GLY A 34 -37.35 8.73 -13.23
CA GLY A 34 -36.90 7.36 -13.00
C GLY A 34 -35.83 6.88 -13.97
N ALA A 35 -34.80 6.25 -13.41
CA ALA A 35 -33.90 5.37 -14.15
C ALA A 35 -34.42 3.93 -14.04
N THR A 36 -34.85 3.40 -15.18
CA THR A 36 -35.26 2.03 -15.45
C THR A 36 -34.11 1.05 -15.23
N LYS A 37 -34.37 -0.03 -14.48
CA LYS A 37 -33.48 -1.20 -14.36
C LYS A 37 -33.77 -2.18 -15.49
N PRO A 38 -32.77 -2.86 -16.07
CA PRO A 38 -33.01 -3.90 -17.07
C PRO A 38 -33.59 -5.16 -16.41
N THR A 39 -34.70 -5.62 -16.97
CA THR A 39 -35.40 -6.88 -16.70
C THR A 39 -34.57 -8.08 -17.17
N SER A 40 -34.15 -8.92 -16.23
CA SER A 40 -33.78 -10.31 -16.51
C SER A 40 -35.02 -11.18 -16.23
N GLN A 41 -35.56 -11.75 -17.29
CA GLN A 41 -36.68 -12.70 -17.26
C GLN A 41 -36.22 -14.00 -16.58
N LYS A 42 -36.80 -14.32 -15.42
CA LYS A 42 -36.73 -15.67 -14.85
C LYS A 42 -37.97 -16.44 -15.30
N LEU A 43 -37.73 -17.51 -16.05
CA LEU A 43 -38.71 -18.57 -16.33
C LEU A 43 -39.32 -19.07 -15.02
N SER A 44 -40.63 -18.91 -14.88
CA SER A 44 -41.43 -19.48 -13.80
C SER A 44 -41.74 -20.95 -14.12
N ILE A 45 -41.05 -21.87 -13.45
CA ILE A 45 -41.51 -23.26 -13.32
C ILE A 45 -42.63 -23.22 -12.28
N PHE A 46 -43.87 -23.52 -12.69
CA PHE A 46 -45.00 -23.70 -11.79
C PHE A 46 -44.88 -25.08 -11.14
N ALA A 47 -44.48 -25.13 -9.87
CA ALA A 47 -44.74 -26.29 -9.03
C ALA A 47 -46.20 -26.19 -8.55
N VAL A 48 -47.01 -27.19 -8.92
CA VAL A 48 -48.36 -27.38 -8.38
C VAL A 48 -48.23 -27.60 -6.87
N ALA A 49 -48.77 -26.67 -6.09
CA ALA A 49 -48.86 -26.82 -4.65
C ALA A 49 -49.86 -27.93 -4.33
N THR A 50 -49.37 -29.07 -3.83
CA THR A 50 -50.21 -29.97 -3.03
C THR A 50 -50.46 -29.31 -1.68
N ASP A 51 -51.69 -29.40 -1.19
CA ASP A 51 -52.12 -28.79 0.07
C ASP A 51 -51.17 -29.15 1.23
N PRO A 52 -50.88 -28.21 2.15
CA PRO A 52 -49.93 -28.44 3.21
C PRO A 52 -50.46 -29.48 4.21
N GLN A 53 -49.91 -30.69 4.15
CA GLN A 53 -50.10 -31.70 5.19
C GLN A 53 -49.60 -31.14 6.53
N GLU A 54 -50.50 -31.06 7.52
CA GLU A 54 -50.17 -30.61 8.86
C GLU A 54 -49.13 -31.54 9.49
N LEU A 55 -47.95 -31.00 9.78
CA LEU A 55 -46.89 -31.74 10.46
C LEU A 55 -47.35 -32.16 11.87
N PRO A 56 -47.08 -33.42 12.29
CA PRO A 56 -47.52 -33.94 13.59
C PRO A 56 -46.98 -33.11 14.76
N LYS A 57 -47.79 -32.99 15.83
CA LYS A 57 -47.61 -32.03 16.94
C LYS A 57 -46.24 -32.07 17.63
N ASN A 58 -45.49 -33.17 17.53
CA ASN A 58 -44.17 -33.36 18.17
C ASN A 58 -42.98 -33.38 17.19
N SER A 59 -43.10 -32.83 15.98
CA SER A 59 -41.97 -32.82 15.04
C SER A 59 -40.93 -31.73 15.38
N PRO A 60 -39.62 -32.05 15.39
CA PRO A 60 -38.57 -31.08 15.70
C PRO A 60 -38.49 -29.94 14.67
N GLN A 61 -38.93 -30.19 13.43
CA GLN A 61 -39.00 -29.19 12.37
C GLN A 61 -40.07 -28.12 12.63
N ARG A 62 -41.19 -28.48 13.27
CA ARG A 62 -42.22 -27.53 13.69
C ARG A 62 -41.73 -26.64 14.83
N LEU A 63 -41.00 -27.20 15.79
CA LEU A 63 -40.34 -26.45 16.87
C LEU A 63 -39.30 -25.46 16.34
N LEU A 64 -38.50 -25.84 15.34
CA LEU A 64 -37.53 -24.94 14.71
C LEU A 64 -38.22 -23.80 13.94
N LYS A 65 -39.36 -24.07 13.30
CA LYS A 65 -40.16 -23.06 12.60
C LYS A 65 -40.84 -22.11 13.59
N GLU A 66 -41.41 -22.62 14.68
CA GLU A 66 -41.92 -21.79 15.78
C GLU A 66 -40.82 -20.97 16.46
N LEU A 67 -39.61 -21.51 16.65
CA LEU A 67 -38.48 -20.75 17.20
C LEU A 67 -38.00 -19.66 16.24
N ALA A 68 -38.02 -19.91 14.93
CA ALA A 68 -37.69 -18.92 13.91
C ALA A 68 -38.74 -17.80 13.84
N GLU A 69 -40.02 -18.13 14.01
CA GLU A 69 -41.12 -17.15 14.08
C GLU A 69 -41.10 -16.38 15.40
N ARG A 70 -40.80 -17.03 16.53
CA ARG A 70 -40.57 -16.35 17.82
C ARG A 70 -39.35 -15.43 17.78
N LYS A 71 -38.29 -15.76 17.03
CA LYS A 71 -37.15 -14.84 16.78
C LYS A 71 -37.53 -13.63 15.92
N LYS A 72 -38.53 -13.73 15.03
CA LYS A 72 -38.99 -12.60 14.21
C LYS A 72 -39.84 -11.60 15.00
N PHE A 73 -40.65 -12.08 15.96
CA PHE A 73 -41.56 -11.23 16.74
C PHE A 73 -41.02 -10.82 18.12
N VAL A 74 -39.99 -11.49 18.65
CA VAL A 74 -39.31 -11.11 19.90
C VAL A 74 -38.01 -10.40 19.59
N SER A 75 -38.09 -9.24 18.95
CA SER A 75 -37.17 -8.15 19.31
C SER A 75 -37.96 -7.21 20.21
N PRO A 76 -37.87 -7.35 21.54
CA PRO A 76 -38.39 -6.30 22.40
C PRO A 76 -37.69 -5.03 21.92
N LYS A 77 -38.44 -3.95 21.67
CA LYS A 77 -37.87 -2.61 21.76
C LYS A 77 -37.35 -2.48 23.19
N LYS A 78 -36.15 -3.02 23.47
CA LYS A 78 -35.38 -2.67 24.65
C LYS A 78 -35.28 -1.17 24.52
N LYS A 79 -36.06 -0.43 25.32
CA LYS A 79 -35.63 0.89 25.77
C LYS A 79 -34.22 0.61 26.27
N MET A 80 -33.22 0.93 25.44
CA MET A 80 -31.86 0.92 25.91
C MET A 80 -31.93 1.74 27.19
N PRO A 81 -31.42 1.25 28.33
CA PRO A 81 -31.24 2.13 29.47
C PRO A 81 -30.62 3.41 28.90
N PRO A 82 -31.15 4.61 29.22
CA PRO A 82 -30.66 5.84 28.62
C PRO A 82 -29.15 5.72 28.65
N LYS A 83 -28.49 5.84 27.48
CA LYS A 83 -27.03 5.75 27.40
C LYS A 83 -26.53 6.84 28.33
N ARG A 84 -26.32 6.48 29.59
CA ARG A 84 -25.43 7.17 30.49
C ARG A 84 -24.12 6.89 29.79
N PHE A 85 -23.76 7.79 28.89
CA PHE A 85 -22.37 8.12 28.70
C PHE A 85 -21.93 8.49 30.11
N ILE A 86 -21.57 7.49 30.91
CA ILE A 86 -20.57 7.69 31.94
C ILE A 86 -19.36 7.98 31.07
N LEU A 87 -19.25 9.25 30.65
CA LEU A 87 -17.97 9.85 30.37
C LEU A 87 -17.16 9.38 31.57
N LYS A 88 -16.18 8.51 31.32
CA LYS A 88 -15.24 8.16 32.36
C LYS A 88 -14.84 9.50 32.97
N PRO A 89 -14.99 9.67 34.30
CA PRO A 89 -14.69 10.95 34.92
C PRO A 89 -13.33 11.40 34.38
N PRO A 90 -13.21 12.69 34.01
CA PRO A 90 -11.99 13.20 33.41
C PRO A 90 -10.82 12.73 34.28
N LEU A 91 -9.78 12.22 33.60
CA LEU A 91 -8.64 11.69 34.29
C LEU A 91 -8.10 12.80 35.20
N ASP A 92 -7.92 12.50 36.48
CA ASP A 92 -7.30 13.42 37.44
C ASP A 92 -6.00 14.00 36.86
N ASP A 93 -5.86 15.33 36.86
CA ASP A 93 -4.77 16.04 36.20
C ASP A 93 -3.40 15.57 36.70
N ALA A 94 -3.30 15.22 38.00
CA ALA A 94 -2.08 14.66 38.57
C ALA A 94 -1.74 13.29 37.98
N LYS A 95 -2.74 12.42 37.82
CA LYS A 95 -2.58 11.09 37.20
C LYS A 95 -2.29 11.20 35.72
N LEU A 96 -2.86 12.20 35.05
CA LEU A 96 -2.61 12.47 33.64
C LEU A 96 -1.18 12.98 33.42
N ALA A 97 -0.72 13.94 34.23
CA ALA A 97 0.65 14.44 34.20
C ALA A 97 1.68 13.33 34.45
N GLN A 98 1.43 12.46 35.44
CA GLN A 98 2.26 11.28 35.69
C GLN A 98 2.28 10.32 34.49
N ARG A 99 1.17 10.14 33.78
CA ARG A 99 1.14 9.31 32.56
C ARG A 99 2.00 9.90 31.46
N PHE A 100 1.97 11.22 31.26
CA PHE A 100 2.81 11.87 30.26
C PHE A 100 4.29 11.76 30.59
N LEU A 101 4.68 12.02 31.84
CA LEU A 101 6.07 11.87 32.31
C LEU A 101 6.58 10.43 32.19
N ASN A 102 5.71 9.45 32.43
CA ASN A 102 6.06 8.04 32.36
C ASN A 102 5.96 7.43 30.96
N SER A 103 5.51 8.19 29.96
CA SER A 103 5.26 7.70 28.60
C SER A 103 6.57 7.61 27.79
N PRO A 104 6.98 6.42 27.34
CA PRO A 104 8.11 6.28 26.42
C PRO A 104 7.95 7.13 25.15
N GLN A 105 6.71 7.26 24.68
CA GLN A 105 6.34 8.05 23.50
C GLN A 105 6.68 9.54 23.63
N MET A 106 6.65 10.09 24.85
CA MET A 106 6.93 11.52 25.13
C MET A 106 8.34 11.77 25.67
N SER A 107 9.05 10.70 26.05
CA SER A 107 10.41 10.79 26.61
C SER A 107 11.44 11.20 25.56
N LEU A 108 11.28 10.73 24.32
CA LEU A 108 12.25 10.98 23.25
C LEU A 108 11.83 12.18 22.39
N LYS A 109 12.48 13.33 22.64
CA LYS A 109 12.27 14.56 21.86
C LYS A 109 13.17 14.65 20.62
N SER A 110 14.32 13.98 20.63
CA SER A 110 15.30 13.99 19.54
C SER A 110 14.78 13.29 18.27
N PHE A 111 13.97 12.24 18.44
CA PHE A 111 13.47 11.40 17.34
C PHE A 111 11.93 11.38 17.29
N PRO A 112 11.27 12.44 16.78
CA PRO A 112 9.81 12.56 16.83
C PRO A 112 9.07 11.45 16.06
N LEU A 113 9.66 10.93 14.98
CA LEU A 113 9.06 9.83 14.22
C LEU A 113 9.15 8.50 14.99
N LEU A 114 10.33 8.18 15.53
CA LEU A 114 10.54 6.97 16.32
C LEU A 114 9.67 6.99 17.58
N SER A 115 9.69 8.12 18.30
CA SER A 115 8.92 8.30 19.52
C SER A 115 7.44 8.10 19.26
N SER A 116 6.92 8.53 18.11
CA SER A 116 5.53 8.31 17.75
C SER A 116 5.10 6.84 17.66
N CYS A 117 6.02 5.90 17.42
CA CYS A 117 5.73 4.47 17.32
C CYS A 117 5.98 3.69 18.62
N LEU A 118 6.56 4.34 19.64
CA LEU A 118 6.72 3.76 20.97
C LEU A 118 5.38 3.64 21.70
N PRO A 119 5.27 2.73 22.67
CA PRO A 119 4.02 2.54 23.40
C PRO A 119 3.78 3.74 24.31
N SER A 120 2.51 4.14 24.44
CA SER A 120 2.12 5.28 25.28
C SER A 120 2.27 5.02 26.79
N SER A 121 2.41 3.75 27.20
CA SER A 121 2.72 3.32 28.55
C SER A 121 3.85 2.30 28.56
N ARG A 122 4.54 2.16 29.70
CA ARG A 122 5.59 1.16 29.90
C ARG A 122 5.06 -0.26 29.73
N LEU A 123 5.96 -1.14 29.30
CA LEU A 123 5.71 -2.58 29.16
C LEU A 123 5.48 -3.22 30.54
N ASN A 124 4.53 -4.16 30.59
CA ASN A 124 4.19 -4.92 31.78
C ASN A 124 5.23 -6.03 32.05
N ASN A 125 5.14 -6.70 33.20
CA ASN A 125 6.04 -7.83 33.51
C ASN A 125 5.91 -8.98 32.50
N ALA A 126 4.69 -9.29 32.03
CA ALA A 126 4.47 -10.30 31.00
C ALA A 126 5.12 -9.94 29.64
N ASP A 127 5.25 -8.66 29.34
CA ASP A 127 5.89 -8.18 28.12
C ASP A 127 7.42 -8.33 28.24
N LYS A 128 7.96 -8.06 29.44
CA LYS A 128 9.38 -8.24 29.74
C LYS A 128 9.81 -9.70 29.73
N THR A 129 9.00 -10.61 30.29
CA THR A 129 9.28 -12.05 30.25
C THR A 129 9.34 -12.56 28.81
N TRP A 130 8.47 -12.07 27.93
CA TRP A 130 8.55 -12.41 26.51
C TRP A 130 9.87 -11.90 25.89
N MET A 131 10.27 -10.68 26.22
CA MET A 131 11.54 -10.12 25.72
C MET A 131 12.74 -10.93 26.20
N GLU A 132 12.74 -11.39 27.45
CA GLU A 132 13.81 -12.23 27.99
C GLU A 132 13.89 -13.60 27.30
N GLU A 133 12.74 -14.22 26.97
CA GLU A 133 12.66 -15.56 26.38
C GLU A 133 12.94 -15.57 24.87
N TYR A 134 12.39 -14.63 24.11
CA TYR A 134 12.27 -14.75 22.64
C TYR A 134 13.10 -13.73 21.85
N LEU A 135 13.59 -12.66 22.48
CA LEU A 135 14.29 -11.59 21.76
C LEU A 135 15.62 -12.05 21.17
N LEU A 136 16.34 -12.94 21.87
CA LEU A 136 17.61 -13.48 21.39
C LEU A 136 17.41 -14.32 20.11
N GLU A 137 16.37 -15.16 20.07
CA GLU A 137 16.01 -15.94 18.88
C GLU A 137 15.68 -15.02 17.70
N ALA A 138 14.90 -13.96 17.94
CA ALA A 138 14.57 -12.97 16.92
C ALA A 138 15.81 -12.23 16.38
N LYS A 139 16.70 -11.78 17.26
CA LYS A 139 17.95 -11.10 16.87
C LYS A 139 18.88 -12.01 16.10
N GLN A 140 19.03 -13.25 16.55
CA GLN A 140 19.85 -14.26 15.87
C GLN A 140 19.32 -14.55 14.46
N ALA A 141 18.01 -14.73 14.31
CA ALA A 141 17.38 -14.98 13.00
C ALA A 141 17.56 -13.81 12.00
N LEU A 142 17.64 -12.58 12.50
CA LEU A 142 17.81 -11.37 11.70
C LEU A 142 19.28 -10.94 11.51
N GLY A 143 20.22 -11.64 12.16
CA GLY A 143 21.64 -11.35 12.12
C GLY A 143 22.05 -10.08 12.88
N TYR A 144 21.35 -9.74 13.97
CA TYR A 144 21.69 -8.61 14.84
C TYR A 144 22.54 -9.02 16.05
N PRO A 145 23.33 -8.10 16.63
CA PRO A 145 24.06 -8.35 17.87
C PRO A 145 23.12 -8.79 19.00
N LEU A 146 23.53 -9.82 19.76
CA LEU A 146 22.74 -10.38 20.86
C LEU A 146 22.73 -9.49 22.10
N GLU A 147 23.66 -8.53 22.18
CA GLU A 147 23.73 -7.57 23.27
C GLU A 147 22.44 -6.76 23.41
N PRO A 148 22.05 -6.38 24.65
CA PRO A 148 20.92 -5.50 24.88
C PRO A 148 21.12 -4.15 24.18
N SER A 149 20.05 -3.67 23.53
CA SER A 149 20.06 -2.36 22.86
C SER A 149 20.21 -1.18 23.84
N ASP A 150 19.97 -1.40 25.13
CA ASP A 150 20.21 -0.41 26.19
C ASP A 150 21.68 0.02 26.32
N SER A 151 22.61 -0.75 25.75
CA SER A 151 24.04 -0.40 25.68
C SER A 151 24.33 0.79 24.75
N TYR A 152 23.44 1.10 23.82
CA TYR A 152 23.58 2.25 22.93
C TYR A 152 23.27 3.57 23.67
N GLY A 153 23.98 4.64 23.31
CA GLY A 153 23.75 5.98 23.88
C GLY A 153 22.35 6.53 23.56
N ASP A 154 21.88 7.50 24.36
CA ASP A 154 20.54 8.11 24.22
C ASP A 154 20.31 8.80 22.86
N ASP A 155 21.40 9.20 22.20
CA ASP A 155 21.38 9.82 20.87
C ASP A 155 21.27 8.80 19.74
N ASN A 156 21.28 7.49 20.02
CA ASN A 156 21.18 6.46 18.99
C ASN A 156 19.74 5.89 18.94
N PRO A 157 19.01 5.99 17.81
CA PRO A 157 17.68 5.40 17.68
C PRO A 157 17.66 3.88 17.87
N ALA A 158 18.79 3.19 17.63
CA ALA A 158 18.94 1.75 17.86
C ALA A 158 18.74 1.33 19.31
N LYS A 159 18.84 2.26 20.29
CA LYS A 159 18.53 1.99 21.70
C LYS A 159 17.12 1.44 21.91
N GLN A 160 16.17 1.81 21.06
CA GLN A 160 14.78 1.39 21.19
C GLN A 160 14.47 0.13 20.38
N PHE A 161 15.47 -0.48 19.74
CA PHE A 161 15.28 -1.59 18.82
C PHE A 161 14.59 -2.78 19.49
N ASP A 162 14.99 -3.16 20.70
CA ASP A 162 14.41 -4.32 21.40
C ASP A 162 12.92 -4.12 21.71
N THR A 163 12.56 -2.90 22.13
CA THR A 163 11.17 -2.54 22.38
C THR A 163 10.34 -2.56 21.09
N LEU A 164 10.87 -2.02 20.00
CA LEU A 164 10.18 -2.00 18.72
C LEU A 164 10.07 -3.40 18.09
N LEU A 165 11.09 -4.25 18.28
CA LEU A 165 11.10 -5.63 17.83
C LEU A 165 10.04 -6.44 18.58
N TYR A 166 9.95 -6.29 19.91
CA TYR A 166 8.86 -6.85 20.71
C TYR A 166 7.49 -6.44 20.14
N LEU A 167 7.26 -5.14 19.91
CA LEU A 167 5.99 -4.63 19.37
C LEU A 167 5.69 -5.16 17.97
N ALA A 168 6.72 -5.38 17.15
CA ALA A 168 6.56 -5.90 15.80
C ALA A 168 5.96 -7.31 15.78
N PHE A 169 6.38 -8.19 16.69
CA PHE A 169 5.88 -9.57 16.82
C PHE A 169 4.50 -9.68 17.48
N GLN A 170 3.98 -8.61 18.07
CA GLN A 170 2.62 -8.61 18.59
C GLN A 170 1.62 -8.58 17.44
N HIS A 171 0.46 -9.21 17.53
CA HIS A 171 -0.59 -9.09 16.49
C HIS A 171 -1.98 -9.16 17.14
N PRO A 172 -3.05 -8.69 16.45
CA PRO A 172 -4.39 -8.57 17.04
C PRO A 172 -4.98 -9.88 17.58
N HIS A 173 -4.54 -11.03 17.06
CA HIS A 173 -5.00 -12.36 17.48
C HIS A 173 -4.01 -13.05 18.44
N CYS A 174 -2.95 -12.37 18.88
CA CYS A 174 -2.04 -12.89 19.88
C CYS A 174 -2.74 -12.88 21.25
N GLU A 175 -3.05 -14.06 21.81
CA GLU A 175 -3.69 -14.17 23.13
C GLU A 175 -2.83 -13.56 24.26
N ARG A 176 -1.51 -13.47 24.05
CA ARG A 176 -0.53 -12.97 25.04
C ARG A 176 -0.72 -11.48 25.37
N THR A 177 -1.25 -10.68 24.44
CA THR A 177 -1.24 -9.21 24.57
C THR A 177 -2.58 -8.55 24.24
N ASN A 178 -3.44 -8.44 25.27
CA ASN A 178 -4.68 -7.66 25.22
C ASN A 178 -4.47 -6.14 25.42
N ALA A 179 -3.26 -5.72 25.78
CA ALA A 179 -2.93 -4.34 26.11
C ALA A 179 -3.14 -3.40 24.90
N ARG A 180 -3.88 -2.30 25.13
CA ARG A 180 -4.22 -1.35 24.05
C ARG A 180 -2.99 -0.65 23.46
N HIS A 181 -2.02 -0.28 24.30
CA HIS A 181 -0.82 0.44 23.86
C HIS A 181 0.08 -0.45 22.99
N VAL A 182 0.19 -1.75 23.32
CA VAL A 182 0.92 -2.74 22.52
C VAL A 182 0.28 -2.94 21.14
N ARG A 183 -1.04 -3.18 21.09
CA ARG A 183 -1.78 -3.32 19.81
C ARG A 183 -1.69 -2.06 18.94
N SER A 184 -1.71 -0.88 19.58
CA SER A 184 -1.53 0.39 18.88
C SER A 184 -0.11 0.52 18.31
N GLY A 185 0.91 0.21 19.10
CA GLY A 185 2.32 0.21 18.66
C GLY A 185 2.55 -0.70 17.46
N HIS A 186 2.13 -1.96 17.55
CA HIS A 186 2.18 -2.90 16.43
C HIS A 186 1.49 -2.36 15.17
N SER A 187 0.24 -1.91 15.30
CA SER A 187 -0.54 -1.43 14.17
C SER A 187 0.11 -0.21 13.49
N ARG A 188 0.76 0.67 14.26
CA ARG A 188 1.48 1.84 13.75
C ARG A 188 2.76 1.44 13.03
N LEU A 189 3.52 0.49 13.58
CA LEU A 189 4.70 -0.09 12.92
C LEU A 189 4.32 -0.77 11.61
N GLY A 190 3.26 -1.57 11.60
CA GLY A 190 2.75 -2.21 10.39
C GLY A 190 2.29 -1.22 9.33
N PHE A 191 1.65 -0.12 9.74
CA PHE A 191 1.28 0.98 8.84
C PHE A 191 2.51 1.61 8.16
N LEU A 192 3.56 1.92 8.93
CA LEU A 192 4.80 2.49 8.37
C LEU A 192 5.52 1.51 7.46
N GLY A 193 5.75 0.29 7.96
CA GLY A 193 6.57 -0.70 7.29
C GLY A 193 5.98 -1.21 5.99
N GLN A 194 4.65 -1.15 5.81
CA GLN A 194 4.04 -1.39 4.50
C GLN A 194 4.65 -0.50 3.42
N TYR A 195 4.72 0.82 3.65
CA TYR A 195 5.21 1.77 2.65
C TYR A 195 6.73 1.74 2.51
N VAL A 196 7.45 1.45 3.59
CA VAL A 196 8.90 1.22 3.56
C VAL A 196 9.22 0.04 2.62
N LEU A 197 8.54 -1.08 2.80
CA LEU A 197 8.74 -2.29 1.97
C LEU A 197 8.37 -2.06 0.51
N GLU A 198 7.25 -1.37 0.26
CA GLU A 198 6.82 -1.05 -1.10
C GLU A 198 7.84 -0.15 -1.82
N LEU A 199 8.41 0.85 -1.12
CA LEU A 199 9.46 1.70 -1.67
C LEU A 199 10.75 0.90 -1.90
N ALA A 200 11.20 0.13 -0.90
CA ALA A 200 12.44 -0.64 -0.98
C ALA A 200 12.44 -1.62 -2.16
N MET A 201 11.32 -2.33 -2.36
CA MET A 201 11.14 -3.25 -3.47
C MET A 201 11.02 -2.52 -4.82
N ALA A 202 10.37 -1.36 -4.86
CA ALA A 202 10.31 -0.54 -6.07
C ALA A 202 11.71 -0.09 -6.50
N GLU A 203 12.53 0.39 -5.58
CA GLU A 203 13.91 0.80 -5.85
C GLU A 203 14.76 -0.37 -6.34
N PHE A 204 14.65 -1.52 -5.68
CA PHE A 204 15.35 -2.74 -6.06
C PHE A 204 15.02 -3.15 -7.50
N PHE A 205 13.73 -3.23 -7.85
CA PHE A 205 13.32 -3.65 -9.19
C PHE A 205 13.72 -2.64 -10.28
N LEU A 206 13.65 -1.34 -9.99
CA LEU A 206 14.07 -0.32 -10.95
C LEU A 206 15.55 -0.42 -11.28
N GLN A 207 16.39 -0.65 -10.26
CA GLN A 207 17.82 -0.82 -10.43
C GLN A 207 18.17 -2.16 -11.10
N ARG A 208 17.47 -3.24 -10.74
CA ARG A 208 17.74 -4.57 -11.28
C ARG A 208 17.26 -4.74 -12.73
N TYR A 209 16.13 -4.12 -13.07
CA TYR A 209 15.53 -4.22 -14.39
C TYR A 209 15.37 -2.85 -15.04
N PRO A 210 16.46 -2.15 -15.38
CA PRO A 210 16.42 -0.79 -15.91
C PRO A 210 15.79 -0.66 -17.32
N ARG A 211 15.32 -1.75 -17.93
CA ARG A 211 14.62 -1.75 -19.22
C ARG A 211 13.16 -2.22 -19.13
N GLU A 212 12.71 -2.66 -17.97
CA GLU A 212 11.33 -3.13 -17.75
C GLU A 212 10.42 -1.97 -17.30
N SER A 213 9.18 -1.95 -17.77
CA SER A 213 8.23 -0.89 -17.43
C SER A 213 7.71 -1.06 -16.00
N PRO A 214 7.18 0.00 -15.37
CA PRO A 214 6.67 -0.09 -14.00
C PRO A 214 5.51 -1.08 -13.80
N GLY A 215 4.76 -1.44 -14.86
CA GLY A 215 3.62 -2.37 -14.77
C GLY A 215 4.02 -3.75 -14.23
N PRO A 216 4.86 -4.51 -14.96
CA PRO A 216 5.40 -5.79 -14.48
C PRO A 216 6.12 -5.70 -13.12
N MET A 217 6.81 -4.58 -12.85
CA MET A 217 7.45 -4.37 -11.54
C MET A 217 6.43 -4.32 -10.40
N ARG A 218 5.32 -3.60 -10.57
CA ARG A 218 4.23 -3.56 -9.57
C ARG A 218 3.65 -4.95 -9.31
N GLU A 219 3.50 -5.76 -10.35
CA GLU A 219 3.04 -7.15 -10.23
C GLU A 219 4.03 -7.99 -9.42
N ARG A 220 5.34 -7.87 -9.67
CA ARG A 220 6.39 -8.56 -8.89
C ARG A 220 6.35 -8.15 -7.42
N VAL A 221 6.28 -6.85 -7.13
CA VAL A 221 6.18 -6.32 -5.75
C VAL A 221 4.95 -6.91 -5.05
N TYR A 222 3.79 -6.84 -5.71
CA TYR A 222 2.54 -7.37 -5.16
C TYR A 222 2.59 -8.89 -4.96
N ALA A 223 3.22 -9.63 -5.86
CA ALA A 223 3.40 -11.07 -5.73
C ALA A 223 4.29 -11.42 -4.52
N LEU A 224 5.44 -10.76 -4.37
CA LEU A 224 6.41 -11.05 -3.30
C LEU A 224 5.90 -10.68 -1.91
N ILE A 225 5.33 -9.48 -1.75
CA ILE A 225 4.77 -9.01 -0.47
C ILE A 225 3.33 -9.52 -0.27
N GLY A 226 2.83 -10.30 -1.23
CA GLY A 226 1.49 -10.88 -1.22
C GLY A 226 1.35 -12.04 -0.24
N LYS A 227 0.09 -12.45 -0.01
CA LYS A 227 -0.28 -13.53 0.92
C LYS A 227 0.40 -14.89 0.63
N ARG A 228 0.88 -15.10 -0.60
CA ARG A 228 1.41 -16.39 -1.07
C ARG A 228 2.85 -16.67 -0.67
N TYR A 229 3.72 -15.65 -0.71
CA TYR A 229 5.15 -15.81 -0.49
C TYR A 229 5.59 -15.40 0.91
N LEU A 230 4.87 -14.47 1.53
CA LEU A 230 5.23 -13.97 2.85
C LEU A 230 5.30 -15.04 3.96
N PRO A 231 4.37 -16.01 4.05
CA PRO A 231 4.50 -17.10 5.02
C PRO A 231 5.74 -17.96 4.77
N LYS A 232 6.16 -18.12 3.50
CA LYS A 232 7.35 -18.88 3.14
C LYS A 232 8.63 -18.15 3.57
N TRP A 233 8.62 -16.81 3.49
CA TRP A 233 9.75 -15.98 3.93
C TRP A 233 9.92 -16.05 5.45
N ILE A 234 8.83 -15.89 6.21
CA ILE A 234 8.85 -16.04 7.67
C ILE A 234 9.33 -17.43 8.08
N LYS A 235 8.86 -18.48 7.38
CA LYS A 235 9.31 -19.85 7.64
C LYS A 235 10.79 -20.07 7.32
N ALA A 236 11.28 -19.51 6.22
CA ALA A 236 12.68 -19.61 5.82
C ALA A 236 13.61 -18.86 6.80
N ALA A 237 13.13 -17.77 7.39
CA ALA A 237 13.83 -17.01 8.43
C ALA A 237 13.71 -17.63 9.83
N SER A 238 13.05 -18.79 9.98
CA SER A 238 12.79 -19.43 11.27
C SER A 238 12.01 -18.57 12.28
N LEU A 239 11.24 -17.57 11.81
CA LEU A 239 10.50 -16.64 12.65
C LEU A 239 9.06 -17.10 12.95
N GLN A 240 8.61 -18.23 12.39
CA GLN A 240 7.23 -18.69 12.47
C GLN A 240 6.76 -18.95 13.91
N ASN A 241 7.64 -19.46 14.77
CA ASN A 241 7.33 -19.80 16.16
C ASN A 241 7.20 -18.56 17.05
N LEU A 242 7.79 -17.43 16.61
CA LEU A 242 7.68 -16.14 17.27
C LEU A 242 6.38 -15.43 16.92
N VAL A 243 5.88 -15.66 15.69
CA VAL A 243 4.63 -15.08 15.19
C VAL A 243 3.41 -15.82 15.74
N PHE A 244 3.41 -17.14 15.74
CA PHE A 244 2.32 -17.96 16.28
C PHE A 244 2.83 -18.90 17.36
N GLN A 245 2.05 -19.05 18.42
CA GLN A 245 2.32 -20.08 19.42
C GLN A 245 2.13 -21.47 18.78
N PHE A 246 2.88 -22.47 19.24
CA PHE A 246 2.79 -23.84 18.75
C PHE A 246 1.34 -24.38 18.72
N ASP A 247 0.51 -23.99 19.69
CA ASP A 247 -0.92 -24.38 19.79
C ASP A 247 -1.84 -23.74 18.72
N ASP A 248 -1.45 -22.59 18.16
CA ASP A 248 -2.22 -21.94 17.10
C ASP A 248 -1.85 -22.47 15.71
N MET A 249 -0.66 -23.04 15.53
CA MET A 249 -0.26 -23.70 14.28
C MET A 249 -1.19 -24.87 13.91
N GLU A 250 -1.68 -25.63 14.88
CA GLU A 250 -2.67 -26.69 14.65
C GLU A 250 -4.05 -26.13 14.25
N LYS A 251 -4.45 -24.97 14.79
CA LYS A 251 -5.67 -24.26 14.39
C LYS A 251 -5.56 -23.66 12.98
N LEU A 252 -4.34 -23.26 12.56
CA LEU A 252 -4.05 -22.79 11.21
C LEU A 252 -4.05 -23.92 10.17
N ILE A 253 -3.83 -25.17 10.58
CA ILE A 253 -3.75 -26.34 9.70
C ILE A 253 -5.12 -26.99 9.41
N ARG A 254 -6.22 -26.63 10.09
CA ARG A 254 -7.50 -27.35 9.92
C ARG A 254 -8.71 -26.44 9.69
N LYS A 255 -8.82 -25.93 8.46
CA LYS A 255 -10.07 -25.83 7.67
C LYS A 255 -9.69 -25.86 6.19
N GLU A 256 -9.26 -27.02 5.70
CA GLU A 256 -9.55 -27.33 4.30
C GLU A 256 -11.07 -27.25 4.19
N ARG A 257 -11.57 -26.23 3.50
CA ARG A 257 -12.95 -26.26 3.02
C ARG A 257 -12.92 -27.39 2.00
N GLU A 258 -13.42 -28.57 2.38
CA GLU A 258 -13.74 -29.58 1.38
C GLU A 258 -14.52 -28.86 0.28
N PRO A 259 -14.12 -28.99 -1.01
CA PRO A 259 -14.92 -28.46 -2.09
C PRO A 259 -16.34 -28.98 -1.90
N PRO A 260 -17.39 -28.20 -2.18
CA PRO A 260 -18.76 -28.67 -2.00
C PRO A 260 -18.91 -29.97 -2.78
N VAL A 261 -19.01 -31.07 -2.04
CA VAL A 261 -19.08 -32.46 -2.53
C VAL A 261 -20.10 -32.57 -3.68
N ASN A 262 -21.13 -31.72 -3.61
CA ASN A 262 -22.23 -31.64 -4.55
C ASN A 262 -21.87 -31.15 -5.98
N GLU A 263 -20.79 -30.40 -6.22
CA GLU A 263 -20.47 -29.90 -7.59
C GLU A 263 -19.56 -30.86 -8.36
N LEU A 264 -18.64 -31.55 -7.69
CA LEU A 264 -17.79 -32.56 -8.31
C LEU A 264 -18.57 -33.85 -8.55
N ASP A 265 -19.43 -34.24 -7.61
CA ASP A 265 -20.34 -35.38 -7.78
C ASP A 265 -21.36 -35.10 -8.89
N ALA A 266 -21.86 -33.86 -9.03
CA ALA A 266 -22.77 -33.50 -10.14
C ALA A 266 -22.08 -33.50 -11.52
N HIS A 267 -20.76 -33.26 -11.58
CA HIS A 267 -20.01 -33.34 -12.83
C HIS A 267 -19.63 -34.79 -13.19
N LEU A 268 -19.31 -35.60 -12.18
CA LEU A 268 -19.05 -37.04 -12.35
C LEU A 268 -20.33 -37.81 -12.69
N GLU A 269 -21.48 -37.44 -12.12
CA GLU A 269 -22.77 -38.02 -12.46
C GLU A 269 -23.19 -37.63 -13.89
N LYS A 270 -22.87 -36.39 -14.33
CA LYS A 270 -23.07 -35.98 -15.73
C LYS A 270 -22.22 -36.77 -16.71
N LEU A 271 -20.97 -37.04 -16.36
CA LEU A 271 -20.05 -37.87 -17.17
C LEU A 271 -20.44 -39.35 -17.17
N ARG A 272 -21.12 -39.81 -16.10
CA ARG A 272 -21.66 -41.17 -15.96
C ARG A 272 -22.93 -41.37 -16.78
N ILE A 273 -23.77 -40.34 -16.92
CA ILE A 273 -25.02 -40.38 -17.70
C ILE A 273 -24.75 -40.31 -19.22
N GLU A 274 -23.59 -39.80 -19.66
CA GLU A 274 -23.24 -39.72 -21.09
C GLU A 274 -22.52 -40.97 -21.65
N ASN A 275 -22.06 -41.91 -20.81
CA ASN A 275 -21.38 -43.13 -21.26
C ASN A 275 -21.81 -44.34 -20.42
N ASP A 276 -22.86 -45.03 -20.86
CA ASP A 276 -23.52 -46.11 -20.12
C ASP A 276 -22.80 -47.48 -20.21
N GLU A 277 -21.48 -47.51 -20.46
CA GLU A 277 -20.68 -48.75 -20.50
C GLU A 277 -19.30 -48.58 -19.85
N MET A 278 -19.23 -48.15 -18.58
CA MET A 278 -18.01 -48.37 -17.79
C MET A 278 -18.29 -48.85 -16.36
N PRO A 279 -17.64 -49.94 -15.90
CA PRO A 279 -17.81 -50.46 -14.55
C PRO A 279 -17.18 -49.51 -13.50
N PRO A 280 -17.65 -49.55 -12.24
CA PRO A 280 -17.18 -48.65 -11.20
C PRO A 280 -15.71 -48.92 -10.89
N MET A 281 -14.86 -47.93 -11.19
CA MET A 281 -13.43 -48.02 -10.93
C MET A 281 -13.09 -47.30 -9.63
N ASP A 282 -12.36 -48.01 -8.77
CA ASP A 282 -11.86 -47.52 -7.48
C ASP A 282 -10.97 -46.28 -7.67
N ARG A 283 -10.98 -45.34 -6.71
CA ARG A 283 -10.16 -44.10 -6.79
C ARG A 283 -8.68 -44.41 -6.94
N ASP A 284 -8.24 -45.50 -6.32
CA ASP A 284 -6.87 -46.00 -6.44
C ASP A 284 -6.60 -46.59 -7.82
N ALA A 285 -7.59 -47.21 -8.47
CA ALA A 285 -7.47 -47.71 -9.85
C ALA A 285 -7.38 -46.57 -10.87
N VAL A 286 -8.09 -45.46 -10.65
CA VAL A 286 -7.99 -44.25 -11.49
C VAL A 286 -6.62 -43.59 -11.32
N LEU A 287 -6.09 -43.54 -10.10
CA LEU A 287 -4.73 -43.04 -9.86
C LEU A 287 -3.67 -43.95 -10.51
N VAL A 288 -3.86 -45.26 -10.44
CA VAL A 288 -2.96 -46.25 -11.07
C VAL A 288 -3.03 -46.14 -12.59
N LEU A 289 -4.21 -45.97 -13.19
CA LEU A 289 -4.35 -45.75 -14.63
C LEU A 289 -3.76 -44.41 -15.08
N LEU A 290 -3.94 -43.33 -14.32
CA LEU A 290 -3.33 -42.03 -14.63
C LEU A 290 -1.80 -42.10 -14.51
N SER A 291 -1.29 -42.81 -13.50
CA SER A 291 0.15 -43.05 -13.36
C SER A 291 0.70 -43.93 -14.48
N SER A 292 -0.07 -44.93 -14.92
CA SER A 292 0.30 -45.83 -16.03
C SER A 292 0.25 -45.12 -17.37
N LEU A 293 -0.73 -44.22 -17.60
CA LEU A 293 -0.82 -43.39 -18.80
C LEU A 293 0.35 -42.41 -18.88
N VAL A 294 0.73 -41.81 -17.76
CA VAL A 294 1.92 -40.96 -17.64
C VAL A 294 3.19 -41.77 -17.91
N PHE A 295 3.27 -43.00 -17.40
CA PHE A 295 4.41 -43.90 -17.64
C PHE A 295 4.48 -44.37 -19.10
N SER A 296 3.37 -44.71 -19.74
CA SER A 296 3.31 -45.06 -21.17
C SER A 296 3.66 -43.88 -22.07
N LEU A 297 3.22 -42.66 -21.72
CA LEU A 297 3.60 -41.43 -22.44
C LEU A 297 5.09 -41.10 -22.27
N LEU A 298 5.69 -41.41 -21.12
CA LEU A 298 7.13 -41.31 -20.87
C LEU A 298 7.93 -42.40 -21.59
N SER A 299 7.44 -43.64 -21.63
CA SER A 299 8.10 -44.74 -22.37
C SER A 299 8.01 -44.55 -23.89
N ALA A 300 6.94 -43.95 -24.40
CA ALA A 300 6.83 -43.56 -25.82
C ALA A 300 7.89 -42.51 -26.24
N GLN A 301 8.54 -41.81 -25.29
CA GLN A 301 9.64 -40.88 -25.57
C GLN A 301 10.95 -41.56 -25.98
N VAL A 302 11.10 -42.86 -25.73
CA VAL A 302 12.37 -43.58 -25.99
C VAL A 302 12.46 -44.07 -27.44
N SER A 303 11.34 -44.21 -28.17
CA SER A 303 11.33 -44.87 -29.49
C SER A 303 11.16 -43.96 -30.71
N VAL A 304 10.90 -42.66 -30.57
CA VAL A 304 10.73 -41.77 -31.75
C VAL A 304 11.73 -40.63 -31.72
N ALA A 305 12.84 -40.83 -32.42
CA ALA A 305 13.84 -39.83 -32.72
C ALA A 305 13.34 -38.88 -33.83
N SER A 306 12.49 -37.91 -33.50
CA SER A 306 12.30 -36.74 -34.35
C SER A 306 12.13 -35.46 -33.54
N VAL A 307 12.89 -34.43 -33.95
CA VAL A 307 13.21 -33.22 -33.17
C VAL A 307 12.05 -32.23 -32.93
N PRO A 308 10.93 -32.16 -33.69
CA PRO A 308 9.93 -31.13 -33.44
C PRO A 308 8.92 -31.48 -32.32
N PHE A 309 8.81 -32.74 -31.90
CA PHE A 309 7.77 -33.17 -30.94
C PHE A 309 8.17 -32.96 -29.46
N ARG A 310 9.46 -32.79 -29.16
CA ARG A 310 9.97 -32.57 -27.78
C ARG A 310 9.59 -31.21 -27.19
N ARG A 311 9.38 -30.17 -28.00
CA ARG A 311 9.02 -28.82 -27.50
C ARG A 311 7.53 -28.68 -27.16
N LEU A 312 6.64 -29.34 -27.88
CA LEU A 312 5.21 -29.28 -27.59
C LEU A 312 4.86 -30.12 -26.33
N THR A 313 5.52 -31.27 -26.17
CA THR A 313 5.29 -32.20 -25.05
C THR A 313 5.90 -31.73 -23.72
N THR A 314 7.08 -31.10 -23.73
CA THR A 314 7.67 -30.47 -22.52
C THR A 314 6.82 -29.31 -22.01
N ASN A 315 6.25 -28.51 -22.90
CA ASN A 315 5.33 -27.43 -22.53
C ASN A 315 4.02 -27.95 -21.93
N ILE A 316 3.48 -29.06 -22.43
CA ILE A 316 2.26 -29.68 -21.89
C ILE A 316 2.53 -30.33 -20.52
N VAL A 317 3.67 -31.03 -20.35
CA VAL A 317 4.07 -31.64 -19.07
C VAL A 317 4.44 -30.57 -18.03
N GLN A 318 5.07 -29.46 -18.43
CA GLN A 318 5.29 -28.32 -17.54
C GLN A 318 3.99 -27.58 -17.21
N ALA A 319 3.08 -27.41 -18.17
CA ALA A 319 1.77 -26.81 -17.93
C ALA A 319 0.92 -27.67 -16.99
N PHE A 320 0.92 -29.00 -17.17
CA PHE A 320 0.24 -29.94 -16.27
C PHE A 320 0.92 -30.05 -14.90
N SER A 321 2.25 -30.03 -14.81
CA SER A 321 2.98 -29.99 -13.53
C SER A 321 2.75 -28.66 -12.79
N MET A 322 2.66 -27.55 -13.52
CA MET A 322 2.24 -26.26 -12.95
C MET A 322 0.78 -26.30 -12.52
N LEU A 323 -0.13 -26.86 -13.32
CA LEU A 323 -1.54 -26.98 -12.96
C LEU A 323 -1.69 -27.87 -11.72
N LEU A 324 -1.00 -29.01 -11.64
CA LEU A 324 -1.02 -29.89 -10.47
C LEU A 324 -0.42 -29.20 -9.24
N LYS A 325 0.66 -28.40 -9.38
CA LYS A 325 1.23 -27.59 -8.29
C LYS A 325 0.36 -26.39 -7.89
N VAL A 326 -0.49 -25.90 -8.78
CA VAL A 326 -1.44 -24.82 -8.50
C VAL A 326 -2.72 -25.36 -7.87
N VAL A 327 -3.14 -26.58 -8.24
CA VAL A 327 -4.35 -27.25 -7.74
C VAL A 327 -4.10 -27.97 -6.41
N LEU A 328 -2.91 -28.55 -6.18
CA LEU A 328 -2.57 -29.23 -4.91
C LEU A 328 -1.98 -28.31 -3.83
N ILE A 329 -1.70 -27.03 -4.13
CA ILE A 329 -1.19 -26.05 -3.15
C ILE A 329 -2.19 -24.90 -3.01
N GLY A 330 -3.45 -25.26 -2.76
CA GLY A 330 -4.50 -24.33 -2.38
C GLY A 330 -5.11 -24.79 -1.08
N SER A 331 -4.90 -24.01 0.00
CA SER A 331 -5.84 -23.75 1.12
C SER A 331 -5.12 -23.56 2.46
N VAL A 332 -4.59 -22.35 2.72
CA VAL A 332 -4.36 -21.83 4.09
C VAL A 332 -4.84 -20.38 4.09
N GLU A 333 -6.11 -20.14 4.45
CA GLU A 333 -6.77 -18.85 4.18
C GLU A 333 -7.04 -17.92 5.38
N GLU A 334 -6.70 -18.27 6.63
CA GLU A 334 -6.87 -17.33 7.76
C GLU A 334 -5.55 -16.89 8.46
N ALA A 335 -4.46 -17.67 8.37
CA ALA A 335 -3.10 -17.28 8.81
C ALA A 335 -2.43 -16.07 8.10
N PRO A 336 -2.68 -15.76 6.81
CA PRO A 336 -1.78 -14.90 6.05
C PRO A 336 -1.92 -13.40 6.36
N ALA A 337 -2.99 -12.99 7.06
CA ALA A 337 -3.20 -11.59 7.41
C ALA A 337 -2.28 -11.13 8.55
N ASP A 338 -2.08 -11.97 9.56
CA ASP A 338 -1.28 -11.66 10.74
C ASP A 338 0.22 -11.73 10.47
N ILE A 339 0.66 -12.77 9.75
CA ILE A 339 2.03 -12.89 9.20
C ILE A 339 2.41 -11.62 8.46
N ARG A 340 1.50 -11.12 7.63
CA ARG A 340 1.74 -9.90 6.86
C ARG A 340 1.82 -8.67 7.73
N SER A 341 0.98 -8.56 8.75
CA SER A 341 1.03 -7.45 9.70
C SER A 341 2.34 -7.45 10.48
N VAL A 342 2.80 -8.61 10.95
CA VAL A 342 4.09 -8.76 11.66
C VAL A 342 5.27 -8.46 10.74
N PHE A 343 5.25 -8.99 9.52
CA PHE A 343 6.29 -8.69 8.54
C PHE A 343 6.40 -7.19 8.25
N TRP A 344 5.27 -6.51 8.03
CA TRP A 344 5.28 -5.05 7.87
C TRP A 344 5.79 -4.36 9.12
N ALA A 345 5.32 -4.74 10.31
CA ALA A 345 5.74 -4.11 11.55
C ALA A 345 7.24 -4.27 11.84
N LEU A 346 7.81 -5.44 11.50
CA LEU A 346 9.24 -5.73 11.61
C LEU A 346 10.08 -4.76 10.79
N PHE A 347 9.74 -4.59 9.51
CA PHE A 347 10.45 -3.64 8.64
C PHE A 347 10.19 -2.19 9.01
N GLY A 348 9.04 -1.88 9.62
CA GLY A 348 8.78 -0.59 10.26
C GLY A 348 9.74 -0.32 11.42
N ALA A 349 10.00 -1.32 12.27
CA ALA A 349 10.92 -1.22 13.40
C ALA A 349 12.38 -1.04 12.94
N ILE A 350 12.84 -1.87 12.01
CA ILE A 350 14.19 -1.79 11.41
C ILE A 350 14.41 -0.41 10.79
N TYR A 351 13.44 0.06 10.02
CA TYR A 351 13.51 1.37 9.37
C TYR A 351 13.64 2.53 10.35
N LEU A 352 12.90 2.50 11.47
CA LEU A 352 12.97 3.57 12.48
C LEU A 352 14.32 3.60 13.21
N CYS A 353 14.95 2.45 13.39
CA CYS A 353 16.21 2.32 14.13
C CYS A 353 17.44 2.57 13.25
N PHE A 354 17.44 2.08 12.02
CA PHE A 354 18.65 2.01 11.19
C PHE A 354 18.47 2.63 9.79
N GLY A 355 17.25 2.97 9.38
CA GLY A 355 16.94 3.57 8.08
C GLY A 355 16.79 2.56 6.93
N LEU A 356 16.67 3.08 5.71
CA LEU A 356 16.49 2.27 4.48
C LEU A 356 17.67 1.34 4.14
N PRO A 357 18.95 1.72 4.34
CA PRO A 357 20.07 0.83 4.03
C PRO A 357 19.98 -0.53 4.74
N GLU A 358 19.56 -0.52 6.00
CA GLU A 358 19.41 -1.73 6.78
C GLU A 358 18.21 -2.58 6.32
N VAL A 359 17.13 -1.94 5.86
CA VAL A 359 16.02 -2.64 5.21
C VAL A 359 16.50 -3.37 3.96
N TYR A 360 17.39 -2.76 3.17
CA TYR A 360 18.01 -3.43 2.01
C TYR A 360 18.88 -4.62 2.42
N ARG A 361 19.68 -4.46 3.48
CA ARG A 361 20.50 -5.54 4.01
C ARG A 361 19.67 -6.77 4.36
N VAL A 362 18.60 -6.57 5.13
CA VAL A 362 17.73 -7.66 5.60
C VAL A 362 16.88 -8.26 4.47
N LEU A 363 16.42 -7.46 3.50
CA LEU A 363 15.60 -7.98 2.40
C LEU A 363 16.37 -8.74 1.34
N PHE A 364 17.60 -8.31 1.04
CA PHE A 364 18.30 -8.72 -0.18
C PHE A 364 19.68 -9.31 0.06
N GLU A 365 20.23 -9.25 1.28
CA GLU A 365 21.63 -9.60 1.58
C GLU A 365 22.60 -9.13 0.48
N PRO A 366 22.57 -7.84 0.11
CA PRO A 366 23.39 -7.35 -0.98
C PRO A 366 24.88 -7.48 -0.59
N PRO A 367 25.75 -7.99 -1.47
CA PRO A 367 27.20 -7.89 -1.29
C PRO A 367 27.60 -6.45 -0.99
N GLU A 368 28.65 -6.21 -0.19
CA GLU A 368 29.09 -4.85 0.17
C GLU A 368 29.39 -3.98 -1.08
N ASP A 369 29.87 -4.61 -2.15
CA ASP A 369 30.16 -4.01 -3.46
C ASP A 369 28.95 -3.85 -4.38
N ALA A 370 27.75 -4.24 -3.94
CA ALA A 370 26.58 -4.21 -4.79
C ALA A 370 26.12 -2.77 -5.02
N LEU A 371 25.65 -2.50 -6.25
CA LEU A 371 25.07 -1.22 -6.70
C LEU A 371 23.98 -0.67 -5.75
N PHE A 372 23.43 -1.53 -4.90
CA PHE A 372 22.36 -1.26 -3.95
C PHE A 372 22.83 -0.63 -2.62
N SER A 373 24.14 -0.59 -2.32
CA SER A 373 24.67 0.10 -1.12
C SER A 373 24.48 1.62 -1.22
N HIS A 374 24.55 2.17 -2.43
CA HIS A 374 24.28 3.56 -2.76
C HIS A 374 23.44 3.64 -4.04
N PRO A 375 22.10 3.59 -3.94
CA PRO A 375 21.24 3.44 -5.09
C PRO A 375 21.39 4.62 -6.06
N ARG A 376 21.98 4.37 -7.24
CA ARG A 376 22.05 5.33 -8.36
C ARG A 376 20.71 5.37 -9.12
N LEU A 377 19.63 5.61 -8.37
CA LEU A 377 18.25 5.46 -8.84
C LEU A 377 17.91 6.39 -10.00
N PHE A 378 18.57 7.55 -10.10
CA PHE A 378 18.43 8.45 -11.24
C PHE A 378 18.74 7.74 -12.56
N ARG A 379 19.86 7.02 -12.67
CA ARG A 379 20.25 6.31 -13.90
C ARG A 379 19.36 5.12 -14.23
N ALA A 380 18.73 4.54 -13.20
CA ALA A 380 17.69 3.55 -13.42
C ALA A 380 16.46 4.23 -14.04
N CYS A 381 16.01 5.38 -13.53
CA CYS A 381 14.83 6.07 -14.06
C CYS A 381 15.10 6.74 -15.43
N VAL A 382 16.28 7.34 -15.60
CA VAL A 382 16.71 8.13 -16.76
C VAL A 382 18.00 7.51 -17.31
N PRO A 383 17.90 6.60 -18.30
CA PRO A 383 19.07 5.93 -18.85
C PRO A 383 19.98 6.89 -19.64
N PRO A 384 21.26 6.54 -19.84
CA PRO A 384 22.16 7.29 -20.70
C PRO A 384 21.59 7.48 -22.11
N GLY A 385 21.89 8.62 -22.75
CA GLY A 385 21.36 8.98 -24.06
C GLY A 385 20.13 9.90 -24.02
N MET A 386 19.53 10.11 -22.85
CA MET A 386 18.43 11.08 -22.71
C MET A 386 18.87 12.54 -22.83
N HIS A 387 20.18 12.82 -22.78
CA HIS A 387 20.73 14.16 -23.02
C HIS A 387 20.37 14.72 -24.42
N ARG A 388 20.03 13.86 -25.39
CA ARG A 388 19.56 14.27 -26.73
C ARG A 388 18.30 15.13 -26.71
N PHE A 389 17.53 15.08 -25.62
CA PHE A 389 16.32 15.88 -25.45
C PHE A 389 16.60 17.30 -24.94
N ARG A 390 17.85 17.61 -24.58
CA ARG A 390 18.24 18.94 -24.10
C ARG A 390 18.33 19.98 -25.21
N GLY A 391 18.31 21.24 -24.79
CA GLY A 391 18.54 22.38 -25.69
C GLY A 391 17.34 22.63 -26.62
N ASN A 392 16.16 22.15 -26.24
CA ASN A 392 14.93 22.49 -26.92
C ASN A 392 14.34 23.80 -26.36
N ILE A 393 13.29 24.31 -27.02
CA ILE A 393 12.62 25.56 -26.63
C ILE A 393 12.14 25.50 -25.17
N TRP A 394 11.64 24.34 -24.71
CA TRP A 394 11.18 24.19 -23.33
C TRP A 394 12.32 24.39 -22.30
N ASP A 395 13.52 23.92 -22.61
CA ASP A 395 14.71 24.07 -21.77
C ASP A 395 15.15 25.54 -21.61
N TYR A 396 14.91 26.38 -22.61
CA TYR A 396 15.22 27.81 -22.57
C TYR A 396 14.10 28.62 -21.93
N ASP A 397 12.84 28.39 -22.34
CA ASP A 397 11.72 29.24 -21.95
C ASP A 397 11.05 28.76 -20.65
N CYS A 398 10.75 27.47 -20.54
CA CYS A 398 9.91 26.94 -19.45
C CYS A 398 10.75 26.55 -18.23
N ARG A 399 11.91 25.93 -18.43
CA ARG A 399 12.73 25.39 -17.34
C ARG A 399 13.11 26.43 -16.27
N PRO A 400 13.56 27.66 -16.60
CA PRO A 400 13.90 28.65 -15.58
C PRO A 400 12.72 29.00 -14.67
N HIS A 401 11.52 29.16 -15.26
CA HIS A 401 10.29 29.44 -14.52
C HIS A 401 9.91 28.28 -13.60
N VAL A 402 9.99 27.04 -14.09
CA VAL A 402 9.71 25.83 -13.28
C VAL A 402 10.70 25.72 -12.13
N MET A 403 12.00 25.92 -12.39
CA MET A 403 13.03 25.88 -11.35
C MET A 403 12.81 26.96 -10.30
N GLN A 404 12.46 28.17 -10.70
CA GLN A 404 12.13 29.26 -9.78
C GLN A 404 10.93 28.93 -8.89
N ILE A 405 9.84 28.39 -9.46
CA ILE A 405 8.63 28.02 -8.70
C ILE A 405 8.92 26.89 -7.69
N LEU A 406 9.76 25.92 -8.08
CA LEU A 406 10.13 24.78 -7.24
C LEU A 406 11.26 25.09 -6.25
N GLY A 407 11.92 26.25 -6.37
CA GLY A 407 13.04 26.67 -5.52
C GLY A 407 14.34 25.93 -5.82
N TYR A 408 14.62 25.65 -7.09
CA TYR A 408 15.85 25.01 -7.55
C TYR A 408 16.80 26.00 -8.26
N PRO A 409 18.12 25.73 -8.29
CA PRO A 409 18.80 24.63 -7.61
C PRO A 409 18.89 24.86 -6.09
N LEU A 410 18.99 23.77 -5.32
CA LEU A 410 19.19 23.88 -3.86
C LEU A 410 20.65 24.24 -3.57
N ALA A 411 20.86 25.13 -2.61
CA ALA A 411 22.19 25.45 -2.09
C ALA A 411 22.71 24.26 -1.26
N MET A 412 23.52 23.41 -1.89
CA MET A 412 24.16 22.26 -1.25
C MET A 412 25.63 22.22 -1.68
N THR A 413 26.53 22.14 -0.69
CA THR A 413 27.96 22.00 -0.92
C THR A 413 28.34 20.54 -0.82
N ASP A 414 28.51 19.87 -1.95
CA ASP A 414 29.13 18.54 -1.96
C ASP A 414 30.63 18.64 -1.72
N ARG A 415 31.25 17.55 -1.28
CA ARG A 415 32.71 17.50 -1.07
C ARG A 415 33.50 17.78 -2.36
N ILE A 416 32.89 17.50 -3.51
CA ILE A 416 33.47 17.58 -4.85
C ILE A 416 32.51 18.44 -5.71
N PRO A 417 32.95 19.59 -6.25
CA PRO A 417 32.07 20.50 -6.98
C PRO A 417 31.49 19.90 -8.27
N GLU A 418 32.21 18.97 -8.91
CA GLU A 418 31.75 18.25 -10.10
C GLU A 418 30.49 17.41 -9.83
N ILE A 419 30.30 16.94 -8.59
CA ILE A 419 29.08 16.22 -8.19
C ILE A 419 27.89 17.18 -8.14
N THR A 420 28.09 18.38 -7.61
CA THR A 420 27.05 19.41 -7.57
C THR A 420 26.65 19.82 -8.99
N GLU A 421 27.62 19.99 -9.90
CA GLU A 421 27.35 20.29 -11.31
C GLU A 421 26.58 19.16 -11.99
N ALA A 422 27.05 17.91 -11.85
CA ALA A 422 26.39 16.73 -12.41
C ALA A 422 24.94 16.59 -11.90
N ARG A 423 24.69 16.86 -10.62
CA ARG A 423 23.35 16.83 -10.03
C ARG A 423 22.43 17.88 -10.66
N ASN A 424 22.90 19.11 -10.82
CA ASN A 424 22.11 20.19 -11.41
C ASN A 424 21.79 19.92 -12.90
N ILE A 425 22.75 19.30 -13.60
CA ILE A 425 22.56 18.74 -14.94
C ILE A 425 21.44 17.68 -14.91
N GLU A 426 21.54 16.66 -14.07
CA GLU A 426 20.54 15.59 -13.95
C GLU A 426 19.14 16.14 -13.61
N LEU A 427 19.06 17.12 -12.71
CA LEU A 427 17.83 17.84 -12.36
C LEU A 427 17.18 18.50 -13.59
N GLY A 428 17.94 19.27 -14.35
CA GLY A 428 17.41 19.98 -15.52
C GLY A 428 16.82 19.04 -16.57
N LEU A 429 17.54 17.95 -16.87
CA LEU A 429 17.06 16.92 -17.80
C LEU A 429 15.83 16.19 -17.25
N GLY A 430 15.87 15.80 -15.97
CA GLY A 430 14.78 15.08 -15.33
C GLY A 430 13.51 15.91 -15.23
N LEU A 431 13.62 17.24 -15.04
CA LEU A 431 12.46 18.13 -15.01
C LEU A 431 11.77 18.12 -16.37
N GLN A 432 12.51 18.29 -17.46
CA GLN A 432 11.94 18.22 -18.80
C GLN A 432 11.21 16.89 -19.05
N LEU A 433 11.82 15.76 -18.68
CA LEU A 433 11.21 14.44 -18.82
C LEU A 433 9.96 14.28 -17.94
N SER A 434 9.92 14.92 -16.77
CA SER A 434 8.76 14.90 -15.85
C SER A 434 7.56 15.70 -16.39
N PHE A 435 7.80 16.72 -17.22
CA PHE A 435 6.76 17.52 -17.87
C PHE A 435 6.36 16.99 -19.25
N LEU A 436 7.04 15.98 -19.76
CA LEU A 436 6.77 15.37 -21.06
C LEU A 436 5.67 14.30 -20.94
N HIS A 437 4.47 14.62 -21.42
CA HIS A 437 3.34 13.70 -21.31
C HIS A 437 3.53 12.49 -22.25
N PRO A 438 3.16 11.26 -21.83
CA PRO A 438 3.27 10.04 -22.65
C PRO A 438 2.59 10.10 -24.03
N SER A 439 1.68 11.04 -24.26
CA SER A 439 1.04 11.21 -25.57
C SER A 439 1.97 11.81 -26.64
N LYS A 440 2.99 12.59 -26.26
CA LYS A 440 3.95 13.16 -27.22
C LYS A 440 4.86 12.07 -27.81
N HIS A 441 5.23 11.09 -27.00
CA HIS A 441 6.12 9.99 -27.38
C HIS A 441 5.54 8.63 -26.97
N LYS A 442 4.56 8.16 -27.74
CA LYS A 442 4.03 6.81 -27.63
C LYS A 442 5.11 5.88 -28.18
N PHE A 443 5.71 5.01 -27.35
CA PHE A 443 6.73 4.00 -27.70
C PHE A 443 8.22 4.41 -27.66
N GLU A 444 8.57 5.57 -27.12
CA GLU A 444 9.98 5.95 -26.96
C GLU A 444 10.49 5.92 -25.51
N HIS A 445 11.81 5.98 -25.36
CA HIS A 445 12.51 6.07 -24.08
C HIS A 445 12.04 7.19 -23.12
N PRO A 446 11.63 8.41 -23.57
CA PRO A 446 11.18 9.45 -22.66
C PRO A 446 9.91 9.09 -21.90
N ARG A 447 8.95 8.44 -22.55
CA ARG A 447 7.74 7.92 -21.90
C ARG A 447 8.10 6.95 -20.79
N PHE A 448 9.06 6.08 -21.07
CA PHE A 448 9.55 5.10 -20.11
C PHE A 448 10.23 5.76 -18.89
N CYS A 449 10.97 6.86 -19.10
CA CYS A 449 11.55 7.65 -18.02
C CYS A 449 10.46 8.30 -17.15
N PHE A 450 9.46 8.91 -17.80
CA PHE A 450 8.32 9.53 -17.12
C PHE A 450 7.57 8.52 -16.23
N GLU A 451 7.17 7.37 -16.79
CA GLU A 451 6.42 6.34 -16.06
C GLU A 451 7.20 5.83 -14.83
N ARG A 452 8.54 5.79 -14.91
CA ARG A 452 9.41 5.37 -13.80
C ARG A 452 9.54 6.42 -12.71
N LEU A 453 9.75 7.67 -13.09
CA LEU A 453 9.75 8.79 -12.15
C LEU A 453 8.39 8.90 -11.45
N GLU A 454 7.29 8.74 -12.18
CA GLU A 454 5.94 8.66 -11.62
C GLU A 454 5.82 7.52 -10.60
N TYR A 455 6.31 6.32 -10.95
CA TYR A 455 6.24 5.16 -10.06
C TYR A 455 7.00 5.36 -8.75
N VAL A 456 8.27 5.77 -8.81
CA VAL A 456 9.08 6.07 -7.62
C VAL A 456 8.45 7.20 -6.82
N GLY A 457 8.02 8.25 -7.52
CA GLY A 457 7.37 9.42 -6.96
C GLY A 457 6.13 9.09 -6.15
N GLN A 458 5.29 8.19 -6.66
CA GLN A 458 4.15 7.67 -5.93
C GLN A 458 4.58 6.96 -4.63
N LYS A 459 5.59 6.08 -4.69
CA LYS A 459 6.04 5.30 -3.52
C LYS A 459 6.70 6.17 -2.44
N ILE A 460 7.50 7.16 -2.84
CA ILE A 460 8.11 8.07 -1.87
C ILE A 460 7.08 9.05 -1.27
N GLN A 461 6.09 9.49 -2.04
CA GLN A 461 4.96 10.26 -1.51
C GLN A 461 4.21 9.49 -0.42
N ASP A 462 3.95 8.21 -0.67
CA ASP A 462 3.28 7.34 0.29
C ASP A 462 4.05 7.25 1.61
N LEU A 463 5.37 7.03 1.55
CA LEU A 463 6.23 6.95 2.74
C LEU A 463 6.32 8.29 3.49
N VAL A 464 6.59 9.40 2.80
CA VAL A 464 6.74 10.72 3.42
C VAL A 464 5.45 11.18 4.10
N MET A 465 4.30 10.90 3.49
CA MET A 465 3.00 11.17 4.12
C MET A 465 2.75 10.28 5.34
N ALA A 466 3.13 8.99 5.27
CA ALA A 466 2.99 8.08 6.40
C ALA A 466 3.81 8.55 7.61
N GLU A 467 5.06 8.97 7.41
CA GLU A 467 5.90 9.57 8.46
C GLU A 467 5.23 10.80 9.08
N ARG A 468 4.71 11.71 8.24
CA ARG A 468 4.07 12.94 8.69
C ARG A 468 2.83 12.65 9.55
N LEU A 469 2.00 11.71 9.12
CA LEU A 469 0.78 11.33 9.84
C LEU A 469 1.08 10.69 11.19
N LEU A 470 2.13 9.87 11.28
CA LEU A 470 2.56 9.26 12.54
C LEU A 470 3.01 10.32 13.56
N MET A 471 3.83 11.28 13.12
CA MET A 471 4.29 12.39 13.97
C MET A 471 3.14 13.31 14.40
N LYS A 472 2.17 13.57 13.50
CA LYS A 472 1.04 14.46 13.78
C LYS A 472 -0.01 13.84 14.71
N HIS A 473 -0.22 12.53 14.62
CA HIS A 473 -1.27 11.83 15.34
C HIS A 473 -0.68 10.74 16.23
N LEU A 474 -0.13 11.14 17.38
CA LEU A 474 0.52 10.24 18.35
C LEU A 474 -0.42 9.13 18.86
N ASP A 475 -1.69 9.43 19.10
CA ASP A 475 -2.66 8.48 19.67
C ASP A 475 -3.44 7.66 18.64
N ALA A 476 -3.26 7.94 17.35
CA ALA A 476 -4.07 7.29 16.32
C ALA A 476 -3.61 5.84 16.05
N PRO A 477 -4.55 4.87 15.96
CA PRO A 477 -4.19 3.51 15.58
C PRO A 477 -3.82 3.44 14.09
N GLY A 478 -2.98 2.48 13.71
CA GLY A 478 -2.50 2.30 12.33
C GLY A 478 -3.61 2.19 11.29
N ARG A 479 -4.72 1.51 11.61
CA ARG A 479 -5.89 1.42 10.69
C ARG A 479 -6.51 2.78 10.39
N TRP A 480 -6.58 3.67 11.38
CA TRP A 480 -7.09 5.04 11.17
C TRP A 480 -6.10 5.86 10.34
N LEU A 481 -4.79 5.73 10.62
CA LEU A 481 -3.74 6.37 9.84
C LEU A 481 -3.77 5.94 8.38
N GLN A 482 -3.99 4.65 8.12
CA GLN A 482 -4.11 4.11 6.77
C GLN A 482 -5.30 4.69 6.00
N GLU A 483 -6.46 4.82 6.65
CA GLU A 483 -7.64 5.44 6.03
C GLU A 483 -7.41 6.93 5.76
N LYS A 484 -6.80 7.65 6.71
CA LYS A 484 -6.46 9.07 6.54
C LYS A 484 -5.43 9.28 5.43
N HIS A 485 -4.38 8.46 5.38
CA HIS A 485 -3.36 8.44 4.35
C HIS A 485 -3.98 8.27 2.95
N ARG A 486 -4.82 7.25 2.78
CA ARG A 486 -5.53 6.99 1.51
C ARG A 486 -6.37 8.17 1.06
N ARG A 487 -7.08 8.84 1.99
CA ARG A 487 -7.93 10.00 1.67
C ARG A 487 -7.12 11.23 1.24
N LEU A 488 -5.97 11.47 1.87
CA LEU A 488 -5.10 12.60 1.54
C LEU A 488 -4.38 12.40 0.20
N LEU A 489 -3.86 11.20 -0.06
CA LEU A 489 -3.12 10.88 -1.28
C LEU A 489 -3.99 10.33 -2.41
N MET A 490 -5.33 10.45 -2.35
CA MET A 490 -6.16 10.08 -3.51
C MET A 490 -5.73 10.89 -4.73
N ASN A 491 -5.56 10.22 -5.88
CA ASN A 491 -5.15 10.81 -7.17
C ASN A 491 -5.95 12.06 -7.59
N LYS A 492 -7.13 12.28 -7.03
CA LYS A 492 -7.95 13.49 -7.23
C LYS A 492 -7.30 14.76 -6.66
N PHE A 493 -6.47 14.66 -5.62
CA PHE A 493 -5.92 15.79 -4.90
C PHE A 493 -4.49 16.14 -5.27
N CYS A 494 -3.64 15.15 -5.60
CA CYS A 494 -2.23 15.42 -5.91
C CYS A 494 -2.10 16.47 -7.02
N GLY A 495 -2.67 16.27 -8.21
CA GLY A 495 -2.57 17.24 -9.31
C GLY A 495 -3.27 18.60 -9.07
N LYS A 496 -4.04 18.77 -7.99
CA LYS A 496 -4.60 20.07 -7.62
C LYS A 496 -3.49 21.06 -7.26
N PHE A 497 -2.48 20.63 -6.52
CA PHE A 497 -1.40 21.49 -6.04
C PHE A 497 -0.49 21.96 -7.20
N LEU A 498 -0.19 21.07 -8.16
CA LEU A 498 0.47 21.44 -9.42
C LEU A 498 -0.27 22.57 -10.15
N ARG A 499 -1.62 22.50 -10.18
CA ARG A 499 -2.44 23.51 -10.83
C ARG A 499 -2.49 24.82 -10.06
N GLU A 500 -2.56 24.78 -8.72
CA GLU A 500 -2.51 25.97 -7.87
C GLU A 500 -1.18 26.73 -8.03
N LYS A 501 -0.08 26.03 -8.32
CA LYS A 501 1.22 26.64 -8.66
C LYS A 501 1.38 27.02 -10.13
N ASN A 502 0.32 26.93 -10.93
CA ASN A 502 0.32 27.19 -12.38
C ASN A 502 1.33 26.34 -13.19
N LEU A 503 1.86 25.26 -12.62
CA LEU A 503 2.85 24.42 -13.29
C LEU A 503 2.25 23.56 -14.41
N HIS A 504 0.93 23.33 -14.38
CA HIS A 504 0.21 22.58 -15.41
C HIS A 504 0.34 23.14 -16.83
N ARG A 505 0.68 24.43 -16.98
CA ARG A 505 0.87 25.07 -18.29
C ARG A 505 2.16 24.64 -18.99
N PHE A 506 3.12 24.13 -18.25
CA PHE A 506 4.42 23.69 -18.78
C PHE A 506 4.41 22.22 -19.23
N VAL A 507 3.26 21.53 -19.14
CA VAL A 507 3.14 20.14 -19.57
C VAL A 507 3.11 20.07 -21.09
N ILE A 508 3.96 19.21 -21.66
CA ILE A 508 4.10 19.04 -23.10
C ILE A 508 3.20 17.88 -23.54
N TYR A 509 2.11 18.18 -24.26
CA TYR A 509 1.28 17.16 -24.90
C TYR A 509 1.61 17.03 -26.39
N SER A 510 1.00 16.04 -27.06
CA SER A 510 0.97 16.00 -28.52
C SER A 510 -0.06 17.01 -29.03
N GLU A 511 0.18 17.59 -30.20
CA GLU A 511 -0.69 18.61 -30.80
C GLU A 511 -2.13 18.11 -30.94
N GLU A 512 -2.31 16.83 -31.30
CA GLU A 512 -3.62 16.18 -31.44
C GLU A 512 -4.47 16.15 -30.15
N VAL A 513 -3.84 16.19 -28.97
CA VAL A 513 -4.56 16.01 -27.69
C VAL A 513 -4.49 17.22 -26.78
N GLN A 514 -3.63 18.21 -27.08
CA GLN A 514 -3.41 19.41 -26.25
C GLN A 514 -4.75 20.05 -25.84
N ASP A 515 -5.60 20.38 -26.83
CA ASP A 515 -6.89 21.01 -26.59
C ASP A 515 -7.81 20.16 -25.71
N ALA A 516 -7.81 18.84 -25.92
CA ALA A 516 -8.62 17.93 -25.14
C ALA A 516 -8.19 17.91 -23.66
N TYR A 517 -6.88 17.94 -23.37
CA TYR A 517 -6.37 17.98 -22.00
C TYR A 517 -6.58 19.34 -21.33
N GLU A 518 -6.57 20.44 -22.08
CA GLU A 518 -6.83 21.77 -21.53
C GLU A 518 -8.29 21.95 -21.11
N HIS A 519 -9.22 21.52 -21.97
CA HIS A 519 -10.66 21.73 -21.79
C HIS A 519 -11.31 20.61 -20.95
N ASN A 520 -10.84 19.37 -21.03
CA ASN A 520 -11.45 18.23 -20.34
C ASN A 520 -10.80 17.93 -18.99
N ARG A 521 -11.50 18.30 -17.92
CA ARG A 521 -11.07 18.05 -16.52
C ARG A 521 -10.81 16.56 -16.22
N ARG A 522 -11.50 15.62 -16.88
CA ARG A 522 -11.33 14.18 -16.64
C ARG A 522 -9.99 13.65 -17.15
N LEU A 523 -9.46 14.25 -18.22
CA LEU A 523 -8.15 13.92 -18.79
C LEU A 523 -7.03 14.71 -18.10
N ARG A 524 -7.26 15.99 -17.84
CA ARG A 524 -6.30 16.89 -17.20
C ARG A 524 -5.89 16.43 -15.80
N ASN A 525 -6.85 16.04 -14.99
CA ASN A 525 -6.60 15.76 -13.57
C ASN A 525 -5.60 14.59 -13.38
N PRO A 526 -5.81 13.41 -14.00
CA PRO A 526 -4.82 12.34 -13.97
C PRO A 526 -3.45 12.78 -14.49
N ALA A 527 -3.37 13.47 -15.62
CA ALA A 527 -2.09 13.91 -16.19
C ALA A 527 -1.31 14.82 -15.23
N THR A 528 -1.98 15.81 -14.63
CA THR A 528 -1.33 16.70 -13.64
C THR A 528 -0.91 15.95 -12.36
N THR A 529 -1.62 14.90 -11.97
CA THR A 529 -1.22 14.05 -10.85
C THR A 529 0.04 13.25 -11.18
N SER A 530 0.09 12.64 -12.36
CA SER A 530 1.25 11.87 -12.81
C SER A 530 2.50 12.75 -12.95
N VAL A 531 2.36 13.96 -13.49
CA VAL A 531 3.48 14.95 -13.56
C VAL A 531 3.97 15.31 -12.17
N GLN A 532 3.08 15.57 -11.22
CA GLN A 532 3.49 15.90 -9.85
C GLN A 532 4.17 14.72 -9.14
N GLN A 533 3.69 13.50 -9.36
CA GLN A 533 4.36 12.29 -8.90
C GLN A 533 5.75 12.18 -9.54
N ALA A 534 5.89 12.40 -10.85
CA ALA A 534 7.17 12.38 -11.53
C ALA A 534 8.16 13.43 -10.97
N ILE A 535 7.70 14.64 -10.65
CA ILE A 535 8.52 15.68 -9.99
C ILE A 535 9.02 15.18 -8.62
N HIS A 536 8.15 14.55 -7.83
CA HIS A 536 8.57 14.01 -6.53
C HIS A 536 9.55 12.85 -6.70
N GLY A 537 9.34 11.97 -7.69
CA GLY A 537 10.28 10.91 -8.04
C GLY A 537 11.64 11.47 -8.45
N LEU A 538 11.66 12.52 -9.27
CA LEU A 538 12.88 13.22 -9.66
C LEU A 538 13.61 13.80 -8.44
N SER A 539 12.91 14.56 -7.61
CA SER A 539 13.49 15.15 -6.39
C SER A 539 14.10 14.08 -5.48
N TYR A 540 13.43 12.93 -5.37
CA TYR A 540 13.94 11.78 -4.62
C TYR A 540 15.22 11.22 -5.22
N THR A 541 15.25 11.02 -6.54
CA THR A 541 16.43 10.47 -7.22
C THR A 541 17.65 11.39 -7.22
N VAL A 542 17.44 12.70 -7.12
CA VAL A 542 18.50 13.74 -7.23
C VAL A 542 18.97 14.24 -5.86
N TYR A 543 18.02 14.57 -4.97
CA TYR A 543 18.28 15.18 -3.66
C TYR A 543 17.82 14.32 -2.47
N GLY A 544 17.16 13.18 -2.73
CA GLY A 544 16.71 12.25 -1.69
C GLY A 544 15.39 12.64 -1.01
N LYS A 545 15.03 11.86 0.02
CA LYS A 545 13.78 12.01 0.79
C LYS A 545 13.57 13.42 1.39
N PRO A 546 14.60 14.15 1.89
CA PRO A 546 14.39 15.48 2.47
C PRO A 546 13.78 16.48 1.50
N ASP A 547 14.18 16.46 0.22
CA ASP A 547 13.66 17.38 -0.78
C ASP A 547 12.21 17.05 -1.16
N VAL A 548 11.84 15.77 -1.20
CA VAL A 548 10.43 15.36 -1.36
C VAL A 548 9.56 15.93 -0.24
N ARG A 549 10.06 15.91 1.00
CA ARG A 549 9.35 16.47 2.16
C ARG A 549 9.16 17.99 2.02
N ARG A 550 10.20 18.70 1.59
CA ARG A 550 10.16 20.14 1.27
C ARG A 550 9.11 20.42 0.19
N LEU A 551 9.17 19.72 -0.94
CA LEU A 551 8.19 19.87 -2.02
C LEU A 551 6.77 19.60 -1.55
N MET A 552 6.53 18.50 -0.83
CA MET A 552 5.19 18.12 -0.38
C MET A 552 4.56 19.12 0.59
N PHE A 553 5.33 19.65 1.56
CA PHE A 553 4.76 20.42 2.66
C PHE A 553 5.05 21.92 2.58
N GLU A 554 6.13 22.36 1.95
CA GLU A 554 6.46 23.79 1.83
C GLU A 554 6.02 24.35 0.47
N VAL A 555 6.26 23.61 -0.61
CA VAL A 555 5.91 24.08 -1.96
C VAL A 555 4.44 23.78 -2.26
N PHE A 556 4.04 22.52 -2.22
CA PHE A 556 2.71 22.08 -2.63
C PHE A 556 1.66 22.14 -1.52
N ASP A 557 2.06 22.29 -0.25
CA ASP A 557 1.14 22.43 0.89
C ASP A 557 0.05 21.33 0.93
N PHE A 558 0.48 20.06 0.85
CA PHE A 558 -0.41 18.89 0.86
C PHE A 558 -1.33 18.83 2.09
N GLU A 559 -0.94 19.49 3.17
CA GLU A 559 -1.69 19.57 4.41
C GLU A 559 -1.59 20.99 4.95
N GLN A 560 -2.54 21.85 4.57
CA GLN A 560 -2.65 23.24 5.04
C GLN A 560 -2.39 23.33 6.55
N ILE A 561 -1.23 23.87 6.90
CA ILE A 561 -0.79 24.03 8.30
C ILE A 561 -1.54 25.18 8.96
N GLN A 562 -2.00 26.16 8.16
CA GLN A 562 -2.79 27.30 8.60
C GLN A 562 -4.00 27.49 7.67
N PRO A 563 -5.16 27.92 8.19
CA PRO A 563 -6.25 28.38 7.33
C PRO A 563 -5.72 29.53 6.46
N LYS A 564 -5.99 29.50 5.16
CA LYS A 564 -5.63 30.60 4.26
C LYS A 564 -6.19 31.90 4.85
N ALA A 565 -5.34 32.92 4.97
CA ALA A 565 -5.80 34.26 5.31
C ALA A 565 -6.89 34.64 4.29
N VAL A 566 -8.08 34.93 4.81
CA VAL A 566 -9.28 35.26 4.04
C VAL A 566 -9.10 36.60 3.36
#